data_AF-A0A9P0Q2K0-F1
#
_entry.id   AF-A0A9P0Q2K0-F1
#
_cell.length_a   1.000
_cell.length_b   1.000
_cell.length_c   1.000
_cell.angle_alpha   90.00
_cell.angle_beta   90.00
_cell.angle_gamma   90.00
#
_symmetry.space_group_name_H-M   'P 1'
#
loop_
_entity.id
_entity.type
_entity.pdbx_description
1 polymer ?
#
loop_
_entity_poly.entity_id
_entity_poly.type
_entity_poly.pdbx_seq_one_letter_code
_entity_poly.pdbx_strand_id
1 'polypeptide(L)'
;MAKIQLFSLVFNILIPASVLQDVFPEEEAKFNPLDRFRFENVDFSLADAVESDVIFKYYSDAYQINPRILTIGSVSGHMDKEAKTVYMIHGYTQDDTDPWFRPLKRELFIQRQFNIVYINWVKAGNKSYDVSSANINPVGKFIADFIVASEVPPGLIHIIGKYPI
;
A
#
# COMPACT_ATOMS: atom_id res chain seq x y z
N MET A 1 -19.97 33.95 12.92
CA MET A 1 -20.69 33.32 11.78
C MET A 1 -20.10 33.87 10.49
N ALA A 2 -19.42 33.03 9.71
CA ALA A 2 -19.06 33.34 8.32
C ALA A 2 -18.90 32.01 7.57
N LYS A 3 -19.68 31.84 6.49
CA LYS A 3 -19.47 30.85 5.43
C LYS A 3 -18.27 31.29 4.59
N ILE A 4 -17.40 30.37 4.21
CA ILE A 4 -16.61 30.47 2.97
C ILE A 4 -16.59 29.09 2.30
N GLN A 5 -17.25 29.01 1.15
CA GLN A 5 -17.05 27.99 0.12
C GLN A 5 -15.72 28.29 -0.58
N LEU A 6 -14.89 27.28 -0.79
CA LEU A 6 -13.86 27.30 -1.81
C LEU A 6 -14.10 26.08 -2.72
N PHE A 7 -14.46 26.34 -3.96
CA PHE A 7 -13.85 25.70 -5.13
C PHE A 7 -14.22 26.57 -6.34
N SER A 8 -13.33 27.51 -6.66
CA SER A 8 -13.33 28.28 -7.90
C SER A 8 -11.95 28.18 -8.52
N LEU A 9 -11.90 27.52 -9.67
CA LEU A 9 -10.98 27.65 -10.79
C LEU A 9 -11.56 26.63 -11.79
N VAL A 10 -12.02 26.95 -13.01
CA VAL A 10 -11.37 27.68 -14.11
C VAL A 10 -12.44 28.09 -15.15
N PHE A 11 -12.10 29.08 -15.98
CA PHE A 11 -12.67 29.47 -17.29
C PHE A 11 -13.76 30.55 -17.36
N ASN A 12 -13.28 31.80 -17.43
CA ASN A 12 -13.98 32.91 -18.08
C ASN A 12 -13.84 32.78 -19.60
N ILE A 13 -14.81 32.17 -20.27
CA ILE A 13 -15.13 32.44 -21.68
C ILE A 13 -16.65 32.57 -21.75
N LEU A 14 -17.15 33.72 -22.21
CA LEU A 14 -18.57 33.95 -22.46
C LEU A 14 -19.02 33.06 -23.63
N ILE A 15 -19.41 31.83 -23.31
CA ILE A 15 -20.14 30.96 -24.23
C ILE A 15 -21.63 31.29 -24.03
N PRO A 16 -22.38 31.65 -25.10
CA PRO A 16 -23.81 31.89 -24.98
C PRO A 16 -24.51 30.62 -24.47
N ALA A 17 -25.49 30.79 -23.58
CA ALA A 17 -26.14 29.69 -22.85
C ALA A 17 -26.70 28.57 -23.76
N SER A 18 -27.03 28.89 -25.02
CA SER A 18 -27.48 27.93 -26.04
C SER A 18 -26.40 26.93 -26.48
N VAL A 19 -25.11 27.28 -26.36
CA VAL A 19 -23.99 26.39 -26.73
C VAL A 19 -23.58 25.49 -25.56
N LEU A 20 -23.95 25.84 -24.32
CA LEU A 20 -23.68 25.01 -23.14
C LEU A 20 -24.57 23.75 -23.07
N GLN A 21 -25.78 23.80 -23.62
CA GLN A 21 -26.69 22.64 -23.66
C GLN A 21 -26.29 21.56 -24.68
N ASP A 22 -25.52 21.90 -25.71
CA ASP A 22 -25.06 20.94 -26.73
C ASP A 22 -23.74 20.24 -26.34
N VAL A 23 -22.96 20.82 -25.42
CA VAL A 23 -21.64 20.30 -25.00
C VAL A 23 -21.74 19.35 -23.80
N PHE A 24 -22.80 19.47 -23.00
CA PHE A 24 -23.08 18.58 -21.88
C PHE A 24 -24.50 18.03 -22.03
N PRO A 25 -24.68 16.83 -22.63
CA PRO A 25 -25.99 16.22 -22.64
C PRO A 25 -26.50 16.10 -21.19
N GLU A 26 -27.77 16.44 -20.96
CA GLU A 26 -28.50 16.26 -19.68
C GLU A 26 -28.67 14.77 -19.31
N GLU A 27 -27.63 13.96 -19.45
CA GLU A 27 -27.54 12.73 -18.71
C GLU A 27 -26.90 13.07 -17.37
N GLU A 28 -27.71 13.68 -16.49
CA GLU A 28 -27.55 13.42 -15.06
C GLU A 28 -27.75 11.91 -14.89
N ALA A 29 -26.69 11.14 -15.15
CA ALA A 29 -26.56 9.78 -14.71
C ALA A 29 -26.86 9.86 -13.21
N LYS A 30 -28.03 9.35 -12.82
CA LYS A 30 -28.54 9.38 -11.45
C LYS A 30 -27.54 8.64 -10.58
N PHE A 31 -26.53 9.36 -10.10
CA PHE A 31 -25.53 8.84 -9.21
C PHE A 31 -26.26 8.50 -7.92
N ASN A 32 -26.61 7.23 -7.74
CA ASN A 32 -27.17 6.77 -6.49
C ASN A 32 -26.04 6.79 -5.47
N PRO A 33 -26.13 7.57 -4.38
CA PRO A 33 -25.10 7.58 -3.34
C PRO A 33 -24.87 6.20 -2.71
N LEU A 34 -25.77 5.23 -2.92
CA LEU A 34 -25.59 3.84 -2.52
C LEU A 34 -24.73 3.01 -3.47
N ASP A 35 -24.57 3.39 -4.74
CA ASP A 35 -23.71 2.67 -5.69
C ASP A 35 -22.23 2.77 -5.30
N ARG A 36 -21.84 3.82 -4.55
CA ARG A 36 -20.49 3.91 -3.95
C ARG A 36 -20.19 2.83 -2.91
N PHE A 37 -21.20 2.07 -2.48
CA PHE A 37 -21.08 0.94 -1.55
C PHE A 37 -21.30 -0.41 -2.23
N ARG A 38 -21.54 -0.42 -3.55
CA ARG A 38 -21.57 -1.65 -4.35
C ARG A 38 -20.17 -1.95 -4.89
N PHE A 39 -19.24 -2.19 -3.98
CA PHE A 39 -18.02 -2.87 -4.37
C PHE A 39 -18.37 -4.33 -4.60
N GLU A 40 -18.12 -4.83 -5.80
CA GLU A 40 -18.13 -6.27 -6.02
C GLU A 40 -17.09 -6.91 -5.10
N ASN A 41 -17.41 -8.09 -4.57
CA ASN A 41 -16.44 -8.84 -3.79
C ASN A 41 -15.23 -9.17 -4.67
N VAL A 42 -14.04 -9.18 -4.07
CA VAL A 42 -12.83 -9.61 -4.77
C VAL A 42 -13.00 -11.06 -5.21
N ASP A 43 -12.85 -11.30 -6.52
CA ASP A 43 -12.75 -12.66 -7.06
C ASP A 43 -11.32 -13.18 -6.88
N PHE A 44 -11.11 -13.94 -5.80
CA PHE A 44 -9.80 -14.51 -5.50
C PHE A 44 -9.34 -15.60 -6.49
N SER A 45 -10.19 -16.07 -7.41
CA SER A 45 -9.78 -17.00 -8.45
C SER A 45 -8.85 -16.36 -9.50
N LEU A 46 -8.86 -15.03 -9.58
CA LEU A 46 -7.97 -14.24 -10.45
C LEU A 46 -6.54 -14.14 -9.92
N ALA A 47 -6.27 -14.60 -8.70
CA ALA A 47 -4.96 -14.50 -8.07
C ALA A 47 -3.92 -15.34 -8.82
N ASP A 48 -2.80 -14.71 -9.15
CA ASP A 48 -1.70 -15.30 -9.92
C ASP A 48 -0.32 -15.05 -9.28
N ALA A 49 -0.27 -14.45 -8.09
CA ALA A 49 0.97 -14.19 -7.38
C ALA A 49 1.69 -15.47 -6.94
N VAL A 50 3.00 -15.48 -7.11
CA VAL A 50 3.90 -16.53 -6.60
C VAL A 50 4.84 -15.96 -5.53
N GLU A 51 5.47 -16.83 -4.74
CA GLU A 51 6.33 -16.39 -3.62
C GLU A 51 7.44 -15.42 -4.06
N SER A 52 8.04 -15.66 -5.24
CA SER A 52 9.09 -14.79 -5.82
C SER A 52 8.62 -13.40 -6.27
N ASP A 53 7.31 -13.13 -6.18
CA ASP A 53 6.75 -11.80 -6.39
C ASP A 53 6.86 -10.91 -5.16
N VAL A 54 7.17 -11.49 -4.00
CA VAL A 54 7.35 -10.78 -2.73
C VAL A 54 8.83 -10.77 -2.35
N ILE A 55 9.38 -9.58 -2.11
CA ILE A 55 10.76 -9.36 -1.72
C ILE A 55 10.79 -8.75 -0.32
N PHE A 56 11.43 -9.47 0.61
CA PHE A 56 11.59 -9.03 2.01
C PHE A 56 12.91 -8.29 2.19
N LYS A 57 12.83 -6.96 2.34
CA LYS A 57 13.96 -6.03 2.46
C LYS A 57 14.19 -5.67 3.92
N TYR A 58 15.20 -6.27 4.54
CA TYR A 58 15.54 -6.07 5.95
C TYR A 58 16.52 -4.91 6.18
N TYR A 59 16.22 -4.13 7.22
CA TYR A 59 17.02 -3.05 7.75
C TYR A 59 17.19 -3.22 9.26
N SER A 60 18.43 -3.06 9.73
CA SER A 60 18.78 -3.04 11.15
C SER A 60 19.33 -1.68 11.60
N ASP A 61 19.40 -0.70 10.68
CA ASP A 61 19.96 0.62 10.94
C ASP A 61 19.29 1.72 10.10
N ALA A 62 19.25 2.94 10.65
CA ALA A 62 18.66 4.12 10.01
C ALA A 62 19.34 4.48 8.69
N TYR A 63 20.67 4.37 8.66
CA TYR A 63 21.55 4.82 7.58
C TYR A 63 21.87 3.72 6.58
N GLN A 64 21.44 2.47 6.84
CA GLN A 64 21.53 1.39 5.88
C GLN A 64 20.80 1.77 4.57
N ILE A 65 21.59 2.01 3.51
CA ILE A 65 21.11 2.38 2.18
C ILE A 65 20.56 1.14 1.47
N ASN A 66 21.35 0.07 1.43
CA ASN A 66 21.00 -1.17 0.74
C ASN A 66 20.38 -2.16 1.74
N PRO A 67 19.15 -2.64 1.52
CA PRO A 67 18.56 -3.67 2.37
C PRO A 67 19.33 -4.99 2.25
N ARG A 68 19.23 -5.81 3.28
CA ARG A 68 19.52 -7.24 3.16
C ARG A 68 18.25 -7.94 2.68
N ILE A 69 18.35 -8.69 1.58
CA ILE A 69 17.21 -9.49 1.12
C ILE A 69 17.16 -10.77 1.94
N LEU A 70 16.04 -10.99 2.63
CA LEU A 70 15.82 -12.18 3.44
C LEU A 70 14.81 -13.11 2.75
N THR A 71 14.92 -14.38 3.11
CA THR A 71 14.03 -15.47 2.70
C THR A 71 13.49 -16.18 3.94
N ILE A 72 12.48 -17.03 3.77
CA ILE A 72 11.98 -17.89 4.87
C ILE A 72 13.12 -18.69 5.53
N GLY A 73 14.08 -19.19 4.75
CA GLY A 73 15.21 -19.96 5.28
C GLY A 73 16.32 -19.14 5.97
N SER A 74 16.33 -17.81 5.82
CA SER A 74 17.40 -16.95 6.35
C SER A 74 16.93 -15.92 7.37
N VAL A 75 15.62 -15.67 7.47
CA VAL A 75 15.07 -14.61 8.32
C VAL A 75 15.39 -14.84 9.80
N SER A 76 15.22 -16.06 10.33
CA SER A 76 15.41 -16.34 11.76
C SER A 76 16.79 -15.90 12.27
N GLY A 77 17.86 -16.16 11.50
CA GLY A 77 19.25 -15.85 11.86
C GLY A 77 19.65 -14.37 11.78
N HIS A 78 18.77 -13.47 11.33
CA HIS A 78 19.07 -12.04 11.20
C HIS A 78 18.22 -11.13 12.10
N MET A 79 17.11 -11.65 12.63
CA MET A 79 16.17 -10.88 13.44
C MET A 79 16.61 -10.86 14.91
N ASP A 80 16.63 -9.67 15.52
CA ASP A 80 16.74 -9.53 16.97
C ASP A 80 15.39 -9.89 17.60
N LYS A 81 15.33 -10.98 18.38
CA LYS A 81 14.06 -11.49 18.95
C LYS A 81 13.56 -10.68 20.15
N GLU A 82 14.39 -9.77 20.67
CA GLU A 82 14.05 -8.90 21.80
C GLU A 82 13.65 -7.49 21.33
N ALA A 83 14.05 -7.11 20.10
CA ALA A 83 13.67 -5.84 19.50
C ALA A 83 12.24 -5.85 18.95
N LYS A 84 11.61 -4.68 18.98
CA LYS A 84 10.35 -4.46 18.26
C LYS A 84 10.58 -4.62 16.76
N THR A 85 9.62 -5.22 16.07
CA THR A 85 9.69 -5.51 14.64
C THR A 85 8.56 -4.84 13.90
N VAL A 86 8.88 -4.09 12.85
CA VAL A 86 7.89 -3.43 11.99
C VAL A 86 7.98 -3.98 10.58
N TYR A 87 6.89 -4.59 10.12
CA TYR A 87 6.70 -4.99 8.72
C TYR A 87 5.94 -3.89 7.99
N MET A 88 6.51 -3.35 6.92
CA MET A 88 5.97 -2.24 6.14
C MET A 88 5.61 -2.72 4.74
N ILE A 89 4.35 -2.55 4.35
CA ILE A 89 3.79 -3.08 3.10
C ILE A 89 3.21 -1.91 2.29
N HIS A 90 3.65 -1.74 1.05
CA HIS A 90 3.10 -0.72 0.15
C HIS A 90 1.75 -1.13 -0.44
N GLY A 91 1.05 -0.18 -1.07
CA GLY A 91 -0.24 -0.41 -1.70
C GLY A 91 -0.16 -0.77 -3.19
N TYR A 92 -1.32 -0.66 -3.84
CA TYR A 92 -1.53 -0.89 -5.27
C TYR A 92 -0.67 0.04 -6.14
N THR A 93 0.02 -0.51 -7.15
CA THR A 93 0.91 0.20 -8.10
C THR A 93 2.09 0.95 -7.48
N GLN A 94 2.43 0.63 -6.22
CA GLN A 94 3.54 1.25 -5.49
C GLN A 94 4.74 0.31 -5.38
N ASP A 95 5.88 0.86 -4.93
CA ASP A 95 7.11 0.12 -4.68
C ASP A 95 7.97 0.82 -3.59
N ASP A 96 9.23 0.42 -3.40
CA ASP A 96 10.15 1.02 -2.42
C ASP A 96 10.71 2.41 -2.77
N THR A 97 10.35 2.98 -3.92
CA THR A 97 10.67 4.37 -4.27
C THR A 97 9.67 5.37 -3.67
N ASP A 98 8.56 4.87 -3.12
CA ASP A 98 7.54 5.66 -2.45
C ASP A 98 8.13 6.53 -1.31
N PRO A 99 7.79 7.84 -1.26
CA PRO A 99 8.48 8.79 -0.38
C PRO A 99 8.17 8.62 1.11
N TRP A 100 7.16 7.82 1.49
CA TRP A 100 6.76 7.63 2.89
C TRP A 100 7.67 6.67 3.65
N PHE A 101 8.27 5.68 2.96
CA PHE A 101 9.00 4.60 3.62
C PHE A 101 10.28 5.11 4.30
N ARG A 102 11.11 5.85 3.55
CA ARG A 102 12.40 6.36 4.03
C ARG A 102 12.29 7.23 5.31
N PRO A 103 11.41 8.26 5.38
CA PRO A 103 11.27 9.04 6.59
C PRO A 103 10.71 8.22 7.75
N LEU A 104 9.70 7.36 7.52
CA LEU A 104 9.15 6.53 8.60
C LEU A 104 10.19 5.56 9.19
N LYS A 105 10.95 4.87 8.32
CA LYS A 105 12.07 4.00 8.73
C LYS A 105 13.06 4.76 9.62
N ARG A 106 13.48 5.96 9.17
CA ARG A 106 14.44 6.79 9.89
C ARG A 106 13.93 7.18 11.27
N GLU A 107 12.70 7.67 11.37
CA GLU A 107 12.14 8.13 12.64
C GLU A 107 11.93 6.98 13.64
N LEU A 108 11.61 5.77 13.17
CA LEU A 108 11.57 4.58 14.04
C LEU A 108 12.94 4.26 14.67
N PHE A 109 14.00 4.28 13.85
CA PHE A 109 15.36 4.01 14.35
C PHE A 109 15.91 5.11 15.26
N ILE A 110 15.44 6.37 15.13
CA ILE A 110 15.80 7.45 16.08
C ILE A 110 15.25 7.16 17.48
N GLN A 111 14.07 6.53 17.57
CA GLN A 111 13.44 6.27 18.86
C GLN A 111 14.13 5.13 19.60
N ARG A 112 14.34 3.99 18.93
CA ARG A 112 14.89 2.75 19.50
C ARG A 112 15.50 1.86 18.41
N GLN A 113 16.18 0.80 18.83
CA GLN A 113 16.53 -0.30 17.93
C GLN A 113 15.26 -1.07 17.51
N PHE A 114 15.07 -1.24 16.21
CA PHE A 114 13.99 -2.03 15.61
C PHE A 114 14.55 -3.04 14.61
N ASN A 115 13.83 -4.13 14.38
CA ASN A 115 13.89 -4.82 13.09
C ASN A 115 12.90 -4.14 12.15
N ILE A 116 13.34 -3.69 10.97
CA ILE A 116 12.42 -3.16 9.96
C ILE A 116 12.50 -4.03 8.71
N VAL A 117 11.35 -4.54 8.27
CA VAL A 117 11.23 -5.32 7.03
C VAL A 117 10.27 -4.59 6.10
N TYR A 118 10.79 -4.08 4.99
CA TYR A 118 9.95 -3.58 3.91
C TYR A 118 9.57 -4.74 2.98
N ILE A 119 8.29 -4.89 2.72
CA ILE A 119 7.71 -5.94 1.90
C ILE A 119 7.36 -5.32 0.56
N ASN A 120 8.21 -5.59 -0.44
CA ASN A 120 7.94 -5.16 -1.81
C ASN A 120 7.25 -6.31 -2.56
N TRP A 121 6.01 -6.08 -2.98
CA TRP A 121 5.18 -7.00 -3.76
C TRP A 121 4.78 -6.41 -5.13
N VAL A 122 5.60 -5.49 -5.67
CA VAL A 122 5.29 -4.71 -6.89
C VAL A 122 4.91 -5.59 -8.08
N LYS A 123 5.49 -6.79 -8.22
CA LYS A 123 5.15 -7.71 -9.33
C LYS A 123 3.69 -8.19 -9.27
N ALA A 124 3.20 -8.45 -8.05
CA ALA A 124 1.83 -8.90 -7.82
C ALA A 124 0.84 -7.73 -7.67
N GLY A 125 1.31 -6.58 -7.18
CA GLY A 125 0.49 -5.40 -6.87
C GLY A 125 0.44 -4.32 -7.96
N ASN A 126 1.18 -4.47 -9.06
CA ASN A 126 1.17 -3.58 -10.22
C ASN A 126 0.55 -4.26 -11.44
N LYS A 127 -0.56 -4.98 -11.23
CA LYS A 127 -1.40 -5.59 -12.27
C LYS A 127 -2.70 -4.80 -12.38
N SER A 128 -3.70 -5.31 -13.11
CA SER A 128 -5.05 -4.75 -13.04
C SER A 128 -5.58 -4.82 -11.59
N TYR A 129 -6.51 -3.92 -11.24
CA TYR A 129 -6.96 -3.77 -9.86
C TYR A 129 -7.64 -5.04 -9.32
N ASP A 130 -8.40 -5.74 -10.15
CA ASP A 130 -9.02 -7.03 -9.86
C ASP A 130 -7.98 -8.12 -9.53
N VAL A 131 -6.97 -8.30 -10.38
CA VAL A 131 -5.88 -9.27 -10.17
C VAL A 131 -5.03 -8.88 -8.97
N SER A 132 -4.68 -7.59 -8.82
CA SER A 132 -3.88 -7.10 -7.68
C SER A 132 -4.63 -7.25 -6.35
N SER A 133 -5.95 -7.03 -6.37
CA SER A 133 -6.81 -7.26 -5.21
C SER A 133 -6.94 -8.75 -4.90
N ALA A 134 -7.07 -9.62 -5.91
CA ALA A 134 -7.07 -11.06 -5.71
C ALA A 134 -5.72 -11.55 -5.14
N ASN A 135 -4.61 -10.96 -5.59
CA ASN A 135 -3.25 -11.29 -5.16
C ASN A 135 -2.96 -11.00 -3.68
N ILE A 136 -3.77 -10.19 -2.99
CA ILE A 136 -3.57 -9.97 -1.54
C ILE A 136 -3.70 -11.26 -0.74
N ASN A 137 -4.47 -12.25 -1.23
CA ASN A 137 -4.67 -13.53 -0.55
C ASN A 137 -3.37 -14.37 -0.53
N PRO A 138 -2.78 -14.77 -1.68
CA PRO A 138 -1.49 -15.46 -1.68
C PRO A 138 -0.35 -14.60 -1.09
N VAL A 139 -0.30 -13.30 -1.37
CA VAL A 139 0.73 -12.40 -0.79
C VAL A 139 0.64 -12.37 0.74
N GLY A 140 -0.56 -12.26 1.30
CA GLY A 140 -0.79 -12.33 2.75
C GLY A 140 -0.29 -13.63 3.36
N LYS A 141 -0.48 -14.76 2.65
CA LYS A 141 0.08 -16.06 3.07
C LYS A 141 1.61 -16.05 3.07
N PHE A 142 2.26 -15.58 2.00
CA PHE A 142 3.72 -15.53 1.92
C PHE A 142 4.32 -14.65 3.02
N ILE A 143 3.68 -13.52 3.32
CA ILE A 143 4.07 -12.63 4.42
C ILE A 143 3.89 -13.34 5.76
N ALA A 144 2.78 -14.04 5.99
CA ALA A 144 2.54 -14.78 7.22
C ALA A 144 3.59 -15.89 7.43
N ASP A 145 3.91 -16.66 6.40
CA ASP A 145 4.94 -17.70 6.45
C ASP A 145 6.31 -17.10 6.81
N PHE A 146 6.66 -15.95 6.22
CA PHE A 146 7.88 -15.20 6.54
C PHE A 146 7.90 -14.69 7.98
N ILE A 147 6.78 -14.15 8.48
CA ILE A 147 6.65 -13.68 9.87
C ILE A 147 6.82 -14.84 10.84
N VAL A 148 6.20 -15.99 10.59
CA VAL A 148 6.34 -17.19 11.44
C VAL A 148 7.79 -17.66 11.45
N ALA A 149 8.44 -17.73 10.29
CA ALA A 149 9.84 -18.13 10.18
C ALA A 149 10.81 -17.13 10.83
N SER A 150 10.39 -15.88 11.04
CA SER A 150 11.18 -14.87 11.75
C SER A 150 11.39 -15.19 13.22
N GLU A 151 10.54 -16.02 13.83
CA GLU A 151 10.52 -16.38 15.26
C GLU A 151 10.51 -15.16 16.21
N VAL A 152 10.20 -13.95 15.71
CA VAL A 152 10.01 -12.79 16.59
C VAL A 152 8.70 -13.01 17.37
N PRO A 153 8.69 -12.83 18.70
CA PRO A 153 7.46 -12.96 19.49
C PRO A 153 6.34 -12.07 18.94
N PRO A 154 5.10 -12.58 18.75
CA PRO A 154 4.01 -11.80 18.17
C PRO A 154 3.70 -10.47 18.89
N GLY A 155 3.91 -10.41 20.21
CA GLY A 155 3.73 -9.18 20.99
C GLY A 155 4.74 -8.06 20.68
N LEU A 156 5.80 -8.35 19.93
CA LEU A 156 6.80 -7.40 19.47
C LEU A 156 6.61 -7.00 18.00
N ILE A 157 5.63 -7.58 17.32
CA ILE A 157 5.39 -7.36 15.89
C ILE A 157 4.33 -6.27 15.66
N HIS A 158 4.62 -5.37 14.74
CA HIS A 158 3.68 -4.41 14.19
C HIS A 158 3.69 -4.49 12.66
N ILE A 159 2.50 -4.43 12.05
CA ILE A 159 2.34 -4.49 10.58
C ILE A 159 1.67 -3.20 10.13
N ILE A 160 2.30 -2.51 9.16
CA ILE A 160 1.80 -1.28 8.56
C ILE A 160 1.54 -1.55 7.09
N GLY A 161 0.27 -1.47 6.68
CA GLY A 161 -0.13 -1.46 5.27
C GLY A 161 -0.51 -0.06 4.83
N LYS A 162 0.03 0.40 3.70
CA LYS A 162 -0.36 1.68 3.10
C LYS A 162 -1.53 1.50 2.13
N TYR A 163 -2.56 2.31 2.30
CA TYR A 163 -3.65 2.46 1.33
C TYR A 163 -3.28 3.52 0.26
N PRO A 164 -3.63 3.34 -1.02
CA PRO A 164 -3.50 4.38 -2.04
C PRO A 164 -4.49 5.52 -1.74
N ILE A 165 -4.01 6.76 -1.75
CA ILE A 165 -4.85 7.97 -1.61
C ILE A 165 -5.30 8.39 -3.00
#